data_AF-A0A3L6VBG0-F1
#
_entry.id   AF-A0A3L6VBG0-F1
#
_cell.length_a   1.000
_cell.length_b   1.000
_cell.length_c   1.000
_cell.angle_alpha   90.00
_cell.angle_beta   90.00
_cell.angle_gamma   90.00
#
_symmetry.space_group_name_H-M   'P 1'
#
loop_
_entity.id
_entity.type
_entity.pdbx_description
1 polymer ?
#
loop_
_entity_poly.entity_id
_entity_poly.type
_entity_poly.pdbx_seq_one_letter_code
_entity_poly.pdbx_strand_id
1 'polypeptide(L)'
;ISYGIGAAPFVAMMQGLHSVKDSYRGRVVALQCAPTFDDIAAFQSRQGDLNAWDQCSIHYASKVTAETFLEIAPNSLDHVDIIVNGPKDFVTAVAKVYVAAGGRKLIRVYGFDNPRHRR
;
A
#
# COMPACT_ATOMS: atom_id res chain seq x y z
N ILE A 1 -0.76 0.61 -0.83
CA ILE A 1 0.33 1.61 -1.03
C ILE A 1 -0.08 2.89 -0.32
N SER A 2 0.67 3.36 0.68
CA SER A 2 0.27 4.53 1.48
C SER A 2 1.35 5.59 1.60
N TYR A 3 0.97 6.81 1.96
CA TYR A 3 1.90 7.86 2.38
C TYR A 3 1.60 8.37 3.79
N GLY A 4 2.59 8.37 4.68
CA GLY A 4 2.49 8.83 6.06
C GLY A 4 1.32 8.19 6.81
N ILE A 5 0.46 9.03 7.42
CA ILE A 5 -0.74 8.58 8.14
C ILE A 5 -1.74 7.78 7.27
N GLY A 6 -1.62 7.87 5.94
CA GLY A 6 -2.33 7.01 4.98
C GLY A 6 -2.17 5.51 5.25
N ALA A 7 -1.12 5.11 5.97
CA ALA A 7 -0.86 3.72 6.35
C ALA A 7 -1.85 3.16 7.37
N ALA A 8 -2.44 4.01 8.22
CA ALA A 8 -3.31 3.58 9.32
C ALA A 8 -4.46 2.65 8.90
N PRO A 9 -5.31 2.99 7.90
CA PRO A 9 -6.38 2.09 7.47
C PRO A 9 -5.84 0.80 6.85
N PHE A 10 -4.65 0.80 6.24
CA PHE A 10 -4.08 -0.42 5.68
C PHE A 10 -3.52 -1.34 6.75
N VAL A 11 -2.99 -0.83 7.87
CA VAL A 11 -2.67 -1.67 9.03
C VAL A 11 -3.90 -2.41 9.51
N ALA A 12 -5.04 -1.71 9.66
CA ALA A 12 -6.30 -2.34 10.05
C ALA A 12 -6.81 -3.37 9.01
N MET A 13 -6.74 -3.04 7.71
CA MET A 13 -7.11 -3.99 6.64
C MET A 13 -6.25 -5.25 6.66
N MET A 14 -4.93 -5.11 6.85
CA MET A 14 -4.03 -6.26 6.95
C MET A 14 -4.34 -7.13 8.16
N GLN A 15 -4.62 -6.54 9.32
CA GLN A 15 -5.07 -7.28 10.50
C GLN A 15 -6.38 -8.02 10.25
N GLY A 16 -7.34 -7.38 9.56
CA GLY A 16 -8.60 -8.02 9.18
C GLY A 16 -8.44 -9.16 8.17
N LEU A 17 -7.49 -9.06 7.23
CA LEU A 17 -7.17 -10.16 6.32
C LEU A 17 -6.45 -11.30 7.05
N HIS A 18 -5.53 -10.97 7.96
CA HIS A 18 -4.82 -11.96 8.76
C HIS A 18 -5.76 -12.76 9.67
N SER A 19 -6.83 -12.16 10.21
CA SER A 19 -7.80 -12.88 11.03
C SER A 19 -8.59 -13.96 10.27
N VAL A 20 -8.60 -13.91 8.94
CA VAL A 20 -9.21 -14.91 8.05
C VAL A 20 -8.17 -15.63 7.18
N LYS A 21 -6.88 -15.59 7.57
CA LYS A 21 -5.75 -16.08 6.76
C LYS A 21 -5.90 -17.52 6.26
N ASP A 22 -6.52 -18.40 7.05
CA ASP A 22 -6.69 -19.81 6.67
C ASP A 22 -7.62 -19.99 5.45
N SER A 23 -8.52 -19.02 5.25
CA SER A 23 -9.44 -18.97 4.11
C SER A 23 -8.98 -18.03 3.00
N TYR A 24 -8.07 -17.09 3.29
CA TYR A 24 -7.57 -16.13 2.32
C TYR A 24 -6.48 -16.76 1.44
N ARG A 25 -6.68 -16.72 0.11
CA ARG A 25 -5.76 -17.33 -0.87
C ARG A 25 -4.89 -16.32 -1.62
N GLY A 26 -5.01 -15.04 -1.30
CA GLY A 26 -4.23 -13.97 -1.94
C GLY A 26 -2.90 -13.72 -1.24
N ARG A 27 -2.07 -12.87 -1.86
CA ARG A 27 -0.89 -12.27 -1.24
C ARG A 27 -1.18 -10.80 -0.95
N VAL A 28 -0.79 -10.34 0.23
CA VAL A 28 -0.92 -8.96 0.67
C VAL A 28 0.44 -8.30 0.65
N VAL A 29 0.58 -7.19 -0.06
CA VAL A 29 1.81 -6.40 -0.05
C VAL A 29 1.50 -4.96 0.30
N ALA A 30 2.12 -4.47 1.38
CA ALA A 30 1.99 -3.08 1.80
C ALA A 30 3.29 -2.33 1.53
N LEU A 31 3.24 -1.38 0.60
CA LEU A 31 4.27 -0.35 0.46
C LEU A 31 3.85 0.89 1.25
N GLN A 32 4.62 1.21 2.30
CA GLN A 32 4.42 2.38 3.15
C GLN A 32 5.49 3.43 2.82
N CYS A 33 5.05 4.57 2.31
CA CYS A 33 5.93 5.66 1.94
C CYS A 33 5.89 6.81 2.95
N ALA A 34 7.03 7.42 3.19
CA ALA A 34 7.18 8.67 3.96
C ALA A 34 8.57 9.24 3.73
N PRO A 35 8.84 10.53 4.03
CA PRO A 35 10.17 11.11 3.85
C PRO A 35 11.28 10.33 4.56
N THR A 36 10.99 9.88 5.78
CA THR A 36 11.87 9.05 6.60
C THR A 36 11.12 7.84 7.16
N PHE A 37 11.86 6.82 7.60
CA PHE A 37 11.27 5.65 8.25
C PHE A 37 10.57 6.02 9.57
N ASP A 38 11.15 6.97 10.32
CA ASP A 38 10.62 7.39 11.63
C ASP A 38 9.20 7.95 11.54
N ASP A 39 8.86 8.60 10.42
CA ASP A 39 7.52 9.14 10.14
C ASP A 39 6.42 8.06 10.09
N ILE A 40 6.80 6.78 9.91
CA ILE A 40 5.88 5.63 9.86
C ILE A 40 6.27 4.50 10.81
N ALA A 41 7.27 4.69 11.67
CA ALA A 41 7.78 3.63 12.54
C ALA A 41 6.70 3.03 13.45
N ALA A 42 5.71 3.82 13.86
CA ALA A 42 4.56 3.35 14.63
C ALA A 42 3.70 2.32 13.86
N PHE A 43 3.61 2.45 12.53
CA PHE A 43 2.87 1.51 11.69
C PHE A 43 3.65 0.25 11.37
N GLN A 44 4.99 0.29 11.44
CA GLN A 44 5.90 -0.83 11.19
C GLN A 44 6.17 -1.68 12.44
N SER A 45 6.27 -1.04 13.62
CA SER A 45 6.72 -1.67 14.88
C SER A 45 5.74 -2.66 15.52
N ARG A 46 4.45 -2.66 15.12
CA ARG A 46 3.40 -3.51 15.74
C ARG A 46 2.86 -4.59 14.79
N GLN A 47 3.74 -5.14 13.97
CA GLN A 47 3.36 -6.07 12.91
C GLN A 47 3.73 -7.53 13.20
N GLY A 48 4.02 -7.92 14.45
CA GLY A 48 4.51 -9.26 14.82
C GLY A 48 3.80 -10.43 14.08
N ASP A 49 2.48 -10.52 14.22
CA ASP A 49 1.70 -11.57 13.55
C ASP A 49 1.66 -11.41 12.02
N LEU A 50 1.68 -10.17 11.52
CA LEU A 50 1.71 -9.88 10.08
C LEU A 50 3.07 -10.22 9.46
N ASN A 51 4.17 -10.04 10.18
CA ASN A 51 5.52 -10.36 9.75
C ASN A 51 5.76 -11.88 9.73
N ALA A 52 5.05 -12.62 10.57
CA ALA A 52 5.06 -14.08 10.57
C ALA A 52 4.11 -14.68 9.50
N TRP A 53 3.25 -13.88 8.88
CA TRP A 53 2.33 -14.32 7.85
C TRP A 53 3.02 -14.33 6.48
N ASP A 54 3.34 -15.52 5.97
CA ASP A 54 4.06 -15.78 4.72
C ASP A 54 3.41 -15.15 3.46
N GLN A 55 2.10 -14.93 3.48
CA GLN A 55 1.38 -14.23 2.40
C GLN A 55 1.40 -12.70 2.55
N CYS A 56 1.99 -12.15 3.61
CA CYS A 56 2.06 -10.72 3.86
C CYS A 56 3.51 -10.23 3.78
N SER A 57 3.74 -9.13 3.08
CA SER A 57 5.02 -8.42 3.15
C SER A 57 4.81 -6.93 3.22
N ILE A 58 5.65 -6.26 4.01
CA ILE A 58 5.48 -4.86 4.36
C ILE A 58 6.82 -4.17 4.12
N HIS A 59 6.78 -3.15 3.27
CA HIS A 59 7.95 -2.48 2.70
C HIS A 59 7.90 -0.99 3.03
N TYR A 60 9.07 -0.41 3.21
CA TYR A 60 9.25 1.03 3.31
C TYR A 60 9.95 1.56 2.05
N ALA A 61 9.51 2.72 1.55
CA ALA A 61 10.26 3.48 0.56
C ALA A 61 10.02 4.97 0.76
N SER A 62 11.02 5.81 0.50
CA SER A 62 10.82 7.27 0.62
C SER A 62 9.87 7.84 -0.44
N LYS A 63 9.76 7.15 -1.57
CA LYS A 63 8.88 7.48 -2.71
C LYS A 63 8.56 6.23 -3.50
N VAL A 64 7.48 6.28 -4.29
CA VAL A 64 7.12 5.22 -5.24
C VAL A 64 7.91 5.40 -6.53
N THR A 65 8.57 4.33 -7.00
CA THR A 65 9.26 4.27 -8.29
C THR A 65 8.82 3.03 -9.08
N ALA A 66 9.23 2.92 -10.34
CA ALA A 66 8.88 1.76 -11.17
C ALA A 66 9.52 0.48 -10.60
N GLU A 67 10.74 0.61 -10.08
CA GLU A 67 11.47 -0.45 -9.39
C GLU A 67 10.68 -0.96 -8.18
N THR A 68 10.03 -0.05 -7.43
CA THR A 68 9.20 -0.47 -6.30
C THR A 68 8.06 -1.40 -6.72
N PHE A 69 7.50 -1.24 -7.92
CA PHE A 69 6.47 -2.16 -8.44
C PHE A 69 7.04 -3.52 -8.85
N LEU A 70 8.25 -3.54 -9.41
CA LEU A 70 8.95 -4.79 -9.74
C LEU A 70 9.31 -5.57 -8.48
N GLU A 71 9.70 -4.89 -7.41
CA GLU A 71 10.02 -5.50 -6.12
C GLU A 71 8.79 -6.11 -5.45
N ILE A 72 7.66 -5.39 -5.39
CA ILE A 72 6.46 -5.84 -4.68
C ILE A 72 5.57 -6.79 -5.50
N ALA A 73 5.71 -6.78 -6.84
CA ALA A 73 4.92 -7.59 -7.75
C ALA A 73 5.76 -8.10 -8.95
N PRO A 74 6.74 -8.99 -8.71
CA PRO A 74 7.76 -9.34 -9.71
C PRO A 74 7.24 -10.11 -10.93
N ASN A 75 6.09 -10.79 -10.82
CA ASN A 75 5.62 -11.69 -11.86
C ASN A 75 4.71 -11.02 -12.90
N SER A 76 3.79 -10.16 -12.46
CA SER A 76 2.86 -9.40 -13.30
C SER A 76 2.00 -8.46 -12.45
N LEU A 77 1.55 -7.35 -13.04
CA LEU A 77 0.56 -6.44 -12.48
C LEU A 77 -0.89 -6.76 -12.89
N ASP A 78 -1.10 -7.71 -13.83
CA ASP A 78 -2.43 -8.02 -14.38
C ASP A 78 -3.41 -8.54 -13.33
N HIS A 79 -2.90 -9.22 -12.31
CA HIS A 79 -3.70 -9.82 -11.23
C HIS A 79 -3.57 -9.05 -9.91
N VAL A 80 -2.99 -7.84 -9.92
CA VAL A 80 -2.79 -7.05 -8.71
C VAL A 80 -3.92 -6.02 -8.57
N ASP A 81 -4.60 -6.04 -7.43
CA ASP A 81 -5.55 -4.99 -7.07
C ASP A 81 -4.83 -3.95 -6.20
N ILE A 82 -4.73 -2.73 -6.71
CA ILE A 82 -4.01 -1.65 -6.02
C ILE A 82 -4.98 -0.77 -5.27
N ILE A 83 -4.70 -0.58 -3.98
CA ILE A 83 -5.36 0.40 -3.12
C ILE A 83 -4.32 1.41 -2.64
N VAL A 84 -4.62 2.70 -2.83
CA VAL A 84 -3.73 3.83 -2.49
C VAL A 84 -4.38 4.76 -1.49
N ASN A 85 -3.62 5.21 -0.48
CA ASN A 85 -4.04 6.27 0.43
C ASN A 85 -2.90 7.26 0.71
N GLY A 86 -3.14 8.53 0.44
CA GLY A 86 -2.20 9.61 0.71
C GLY A 86 -2.65 10.92 0.07
N PRO A 87 -1.81 11.97 0.13
CA PRO A 87 -2.09 13.25 -0.53
C PRO A 87 -2.36 13.07 -2.03
N LYS A 88 -3.17 13.98 -2.61
CA LYS A 88 -3.53 13.92 -4.04
C LYS A 88 -2.33 13.78 -4.98
N ASP A 89 -1.26 14.50 -4.72
CA ASP A 89 -0.05 14.47 -5.56
C ASP A 89 0.66 13.13 -5.46
N PHE A 90 0.66 12.51 -4.28
CA PHE A 90 1.17 11.15 -4.08
C PHE A 90 0.33 10.14 -4.88
N VAL A 91 -1.00 10.18 -4.76
CA VAL A 91 -1.91 9.29 -5.52
C VAL A 91 -1.67 9.43 -7.03
N THR A 92 -1.51 10.66 -7.51
CA THR A 92 -1.22 10.96 -8.93
C THR A 92 0.14 10.37 -9.34
N ALA A 93 1.17 10.50 -8.51
CA ALA A 93 2.48 9.92 -8.76
C ALA A 93 2.43 8.39 -8.80
N VAL A 94 1.73 7.74 -7.86
CA VAL A 94 1.56 6.27 -7.85
C VAL A 94 0.87 5.81 -9.14
N ALA A 95 -0.19 6.48 -9.56
CA ALA A 95 -0.90 6.14 -10.80
C ALA A 95 0.00 6.23 -12.04
N LYS A 96 0.78 7.30 -12.16
CA LYS A 96 1.73 7.48 -13.27
C LYS A 96 2.77 6.36 -13.31
N VAL A 97 3.36 6.05 -12.16
CA VAL A 97 4.40 5.02 -12.04
C VAL A 97 3.82 3.62 -12.31
N TYR A 98 2.65 3.32 -11.76
CA TYR A 98 1.97 2.05 -11.98
C TYR A 98 1.68 1.78 -13.46
N VAL A 99 1.18 2.79 -14.19
CA VAL A 99 0.96 2.68 -15.65
C VAL A 99 2.28 2.48 -16.39
N ALA A 100 3.33 3.22 -16.00
CA ALA A 100 4.66 3.07 -16.60
C ALA A 100 5.26 1.67 -16.35
N ALA A 101 4.94 1.04 -15.22
CA ALA A 101 5.32 -0.33 -14.89
C ALA A 101 4.47 -1.40 -15.62
N GLY A 102 3.53 -0.99 -16.51
CA GLY A 102 2.67 -1.91 -17.28
C GLY A 102 1.32 -2.19 -16.63
N GLY A 103 0.97 -1.50 -15.55
CA GLY A 103 -0.31 -1.60 -14.87
C GLY A 103 -1.50 -1.16 -15.74
N ARG A 104 -2.56 -1.98 -15.78
CA ARG A 104 -3.74 -1.74 -16.63
C ARG A 104 -5.05 -1.60 -15.86
N LYS A 105 -5.14 -2.14 -14.64
CA LYS A 105 -6.34 -2.06 -13.79
C LYS A 105 -6.51 -0.69 -13.14
N LEU A 106 -7.74 -0.30 -12.84
CA LEU A 106 -8.00 0.92 -12.07
C LEU A 106 -7.45 0.80 -10.64
N ILE A 107 -6.76 1.86 -10.20
CA ILE A 107 -6.34 2.02 -8.81
C ILE A 107 -7.55 2.45 -7.97
N ARG A 108 -7.76 1.79 -6.83
CA ARG A 108 -8.74 2.22 -5.82
C ARG A 108 -8.08 3.23 -4.90
N VAL A 109 -8.66 4.41 -4.77
CA VAL A 109 -8.17 5.45 -3.88
C VAL A 109 -9.01 5.46 -2.61
N TYR A 110 -8.37 5.25 -1.47
CA TYR A 110 -8.94 5.44 -0.15
C TYR A 110 -8.39 6.75 0.38
N GLY A 111 -9.23 7.74 0.65
CA GLY A 111 -8.79 9.09 1.04
C GLY A 111 -9.40 9.51 2.37
N PHE A 112 -8.62 10.21 3.19
CA PHE A 112 -9.13 10.95 4.35
C PHE A 112 -9.77 12.28 3.96
N ASP A 113 -9.50 12.77 2.76
CA ASP A 113 -10.06 14.01 2.25
C ASP A 113 -11.57 13.85 2.06
N ASN A 114 -12.36 14.63 2.81
CA ASN A 114 -13.78 14.75 2.56
C ASN A 114 -13.99 15.70 1.37
N PRO A 115 -14.43 15.22 0.19
CA PRO A 115 -14.63 16.09 -0.97
C PRO A 115 -15.69 17.17 -0.73
N ARG A 116 -16.50 17.06 0.34
CA ARG A 116 -17.54 18.03 0.70
C ARG A 116 -17.02 19.29 1.40
N HIS A 117 -15.76 19.32 1.84
CA HIS A 117 -15.19 20.46 2.59
C HIS A 117 -14.32 21.41 1.75
N ARG A 118 -14.28 21.23 0.42
CA ARG A 118 -13.78 22.25 -0.51
C ARG A 118 -14.95 23.13 -0.96
N ARG A 119 -15.37 24.06 -0.11
CA ARG A 119 -16.25 25.18 -0.45
C ARG A 119 -15.55 26.48 -0.10
#